data_AF-A0A378UA55-F1
#
_entry.id   AF-A0A378UA55-F1
#
_cell.length_a   1.000
_cell.length_b   1.000
_cell.length_c   1.000
_cell.angle_alpha   90.00
_cell.angle_beta   90.00
_cell.angle_gamma   90.00
#
_symmetry.space_group_name_H-M   'P 1'
#
loop_
_entity.id
_entity.type
_entity.pdbx_description
1 polymer ?
#
loop_
_entity_poly.entity_id
_entity_poly.type
_entity_poly.pdbx_seq_one_letter_code
_entity_poly.pdbx_strand_id
1 'polypeptide(L)'
;MTGPELPAAGPDAEVRLSAWVHGHVQGVGFRWWTRSRALELGLTGFASNRPDGRVHVVAQGPRDKCQRLLELLQSGRTPGSVDHVVADWADADAPMAGFIER
;
A
#
# COMPACT_ATOMS: atom_id res chain seq x y z
N MET A 1 22.14 18.70 -3.19
CA MET A 1 21.37 17.76 -4.03
C MET A 1 20.10 17.43 -3.28
N THR A 2 19.10 18.30 -3.42
CA THR A 2 17.75 18.08 -2.89
C THR A 2 17.05 17.17 -3.89
N GLY A 3 16.63 15.98 -3.46
CA GLY A 3 15.80 15.10 -4.29
C GLY A 3 14.52 15.84 -4.73
N PRO A 4 13.81 15.36 -5.76
CA PRO A 4 12.60 16.03 -6.20
C PRO A 4 11.63 16.09 -5.01
N GLU A 5 11.37 17.30 -4.55
CA GLU A 5 10.28 17.59 -3.63
C GLU A 5 9.02 17.18 -4.39
N LEU A 6 8.44 16.03 -4.02
CA LEU A 6 7.12 15.63 -4.47
C LEU A 6 6.24 16.88 -4.35
N PRO A 7 5.48 17.25 -5.39
CA PRO A 7 4.62 18.41 -5.29
C PRO A 7 3.77 18.27 -4.03
N ALA A 8 3.52 19.38 -3.34
CA ALA A 8 2.53 19.48 -2.27
C ALA A 8 1.14 19.17 -2.85
N ALA A 9 0.95 17.92 -3.20
CA ALA A 9 -0.20 17.36 -3.84
C ALA A 9 -1.27 17.42 -2.75
N GLY A 10 -2.33 18.18 -2.99
CA GLY A 10 -3.44 18.31 -2.04
C GLY A 10 -3.96 16.94 -1.61
N PRO A 11 -4.80 16.87 -0.56
CA PRO A 11 -5.31 15.59 -0.04
C PRO A 11 -5.94 14.70 -1.13
N ASP A 12 -6.51 15.31 -2.19
CA ASP A 12 -7.13 14.64 -3.33
C ASP A 12 -6.19 14.34 -4.50
N ALA A 13 -4.90 14.65 -4.40
CA ALA A 13 -3.98 14.36 -5.47
C ALA A 13 -3.77 12.85 -5.64
N GLU A 14 -3.84 12.40 -6.90
CA GLU A 14 -3.63 11.00 -7.23
C GLU A 14 -2.16 10.64 -7.09
N VAL A 15 -1.89 9.69 -6.18
CA VAL A 15 -0.55 9.19 -5.92
C VAL A 15 -0.53 7.67 -6.00
N ARG A 16 0.66 7.13 -6.22
CA ARG A 16 0.97 5.71 -6.06
C ARG A 16 1.76 5.51 -4.78
N LEU A 17 1.19 4.74 -3.86
CA LEU A 17 1.85 4.21 -2.67
C LEU A 17 2.44 2.83 -2.98
N SER A 18 3.74 2.67 -2.76
CA SER A 18 4.44 1.38 -2.76
C SER A 18 4.92 1.06 -1.35
N ALA A 19 4.26 0.11 -0.70
CA ALA A 19 4.56 -0.31 0.67
C ALA A 19 5.14 -1.74 0.70
N TRP A 20 6.34 -1.87 1.26
CA TRP A 20 7.01 -3.15 1.51
C TRP A 20 6.81 -3.53 2.97
N VAL A 21 6.06 -4.60 3.19
CA VAL A 21 5.68 -5.05 4.53
C VAL A 21 6.56 -6.23 4.93
N HIS A 22 7.23 -6.07 6.07
CA HIS A 22 8.12 -7.04 6.67
C HIS A 22 7.45 -7.69 7.88
N GLY A 23 7.78 -8.96 8.11
CA GLY A 23 7.34 -9.73 9.27
C GLY A 23 6.63 -11.03 8.90
N HIS A 24 5.81 -11.54 9.80
CA HIS A 24 5.02 -12.74 9.59
C HIS A 24 3.70 -12.40 8.87
N VAL A 25 3.79 -12.18 7.56
CA VAL A 25 2.69 -11.68 6.71
C VAL A 25 2.27 -12.62 5.58
N GLN A 26 2.95 -13.76 5.42
CA GLN A 26 2.58 -14.77 4.42
C GLN A 26 1.83 -15.93 5.06
N GLY A 27 0.85 -16.50 4.35
CA GLY A 27 0.04 -17.63 4.86
C GLY A 27 -1.01 -17.27 5.93
N VAL A 28 -1.11 -16.00 6.31
CA VAL A 28 -1.99 -15.50 7.40
C VAL A 28 -3.24 -14.75 6.92
N GLY A 29 -3.45 -14.66 5.61
CA GLY A 29 -4.56 -13.87 5.04
C GLY A 29 -4.29 -12.37 4.90
N PHE A 30 -3.04 -11.93 5.07
CA PHE A 30 -2.65 -10.51 4.97
C PHE A 30 -3.03 -9.86 3.63
N ARG A 31 -2.78 -10.55 2.50
CA ARG A 31 -3.12 -10.04 1.15
C ARG A 31 -4.61 -9.80 0.99
N TRP A 32 -5.43 -10.76 1.40
CA TRP A 32 -6.89 -10.65 1.33
C TRP A 32 -7.41 -9.49 2.21
N TRP A 33 -6.88 -9.38 3.43
CA TRP A 33 -7.23 -8.27 4.32
C TRP A 33 -6.84 -6.92 3.73
N THR A 34 -5.63 -6.82 3.15
CA THR A 34 -5.14 -5.60 2.49
C THR A 34 -6.03 -5.22 1.32
N ARG A 35 -6.40 -6.20 0.48
CA ARG A 35 -7.33 -6.01 -0.63
C ARG A 35 -8.68 -5.49 -0.15
N SER A 36 -9.27 -6.10 0.87
CA SER A 36 -10.55 -5.65 1.43
C SER A 36 -10.48 -4.20 1.90
N ARG A 37 -9.43 -3.81 2.63
CA ARG A 37 -9.24 -2.42 3.10
C ARG A 37 -9.00 -1.43 1.97
N ALA A 38 -8.20 -1.82 0.96
CA ALA A 38 -7.96 -0.97 -0.19
C ALA A 38 -9.26 -0.72 -0.99
N LEU A 39 -10.07 -1.76 -1.21
CA LEU A 39 -11.36 -1.63 -1.88
C LEU A 39 -12.37 -0.79 -1.08
N GLU A 40 -12.43 -0.94 0.24
CA GLU A 40 -13.27 -0.10 1.12
C GLU A 40 -12.90 1.38 1.04
N LEU A 41 -11.61 1.70 0.89
CA LEU A 41 -11.11 3.06 0.70
C LEU A 41 -11.33 3.57 -0.75
N GLY A 42 -11.71 2.68 -1.68
CA GLY A 42 -11.84 2.99 -3.11
C GLY A 42 -10.50 3.16 -3.81
N LEU A 43 -9.47 2.46 -3.34
CA LEU A 43 -8.14 2.41 -3.95
C LEU A 43 -8.03 1.27 -4.95
N THR A 44 -7.17 1.45 -5.95
CA THR A 44 -6.81 0.41 -6.92
C THR A 44 -5.37 -0.03 -6.73
N GLY A 45 -4.98 -1.22 -7.18
CA GLY A 45 -3.64 -1.72 -6.90
C GLY A 45 -3.48 -3.22 -6.87
N PHE A 46 -2.44 -3.67 -6.17
CA PHE A 46 -2.24 -5.08 -5.86
C PHE A 46 -1.48 -5.32 -4.56
N ALA A 47 -1.66 -6.49 -3.98
CA ALA A 47 -0.79 -7.02 -2.93
C ALA A 47 -0.14 -8.32 -3.43
N SER A 48 1.20 -8.36 -3.44
CA SER A 48 1.96 -9.49 -3.97
C SER A 48 2.95 -10.07 -2.97
N ASN A 49 2.96 -11.38 -2.82
CA ASN A 49 3.98 -12.07 -2.02
C ASN A 49 5.32 -12.03 -2.76
N ARG A 50 6.38 -11.75 -2.00
CA ARG A 50 7.74 -11.75 -2.51
C ARG A 50 8.49 -12.99 -2.00
N PRO A 51 9.44 -13.53 -2.80
CA PRO A 51 10.17 -14.74 -2.44
C PRO A 51 11.08 -14.56 -1.21
N ASP A 52 11.35 -13.32 -0.81
CA ASP A 52 12.10 -12.96 0.40
C ASP A 52 11.24 -12.94 1.68
N GLY A 53 9.99 -13.40 1.60
CA GLY A 53 9.07 -13.47 2.74
C GLY A 53 8.24 -12.20 2.97
N ARG A 54 8.51 -11.12 2.24
CA ARG A 54 7.79 -9.84 2.37
C ARG A 54 6.51 -9.81 1.51
N VAL A 55 5.66 -8.82 1.77
CA VAL A 55 4.52 -8.49 0.90
C VAL A 55 4.75 -7.11 0.31
N HIS A 56 4.65 -7.01 -1.02
CA HIS A 56 4.67 -5.75 -1.73
C HIS A 56 3.24 -5.31 -2.01
N VAL A 57 2.82 -4.21 -1.40
CA VAL A 57 1.51 -3.59 -1.56
C VAL A 57 1.69 -2.36 -2.43
N VAL A 58 1.00 -2.31 -3.57
CA VAL A 58 0.91 -1.12 -4.41
C VAL A 58 -0.54 -0.65 -4.38
N ALA A 59 -0.75 0.62 -4.07
CA ALA A 59 -2.06 1.26 -4.09
C ALA A 59 -1.99 2.58 -4.86
N GLN A 60 -3.01 2.88 -5.64
CA GLN A 60 -3.19 4.12 -6.37
C GLN A 60 -4.53 4.76 -5.98
N GLY A 61 -4.51 6.08 -5.88
CA GLY A 61 -5.68 6.91 -5.61
C GLY A 61 -5.32 8.17 -4.82
N PRO A 62 -6.33 8.85 -4.24
CA PRO A 62 -6.12 10.05 -3.43
C PRO A 62 -5.13 9.85 -2.29
N ARG A 63 -4.27 10.85 -2.08
CA ARG A 63 -3.17 10.84 -1.10
C ARG A 63 -3.64 10.52 0.32
N ASP A 64 -4.80 11.02 0.72
CA ASP A 64 -5.43 10.78 2.02
C ASP A 64 -5.85 9.30 2.21
N LYS A 65 -6.46 8.70 1.19
CA LYS A 65 -6.87 7.29 1.19
C LYS A 65 -5.67 6.36 1.19
N CYS A 66 -4.66 6.66 0.37
CA CYS A 66 -3.39 5.93 0.38
C CYS A 66 -2.70 6.05 1.76
N GLN A 67 -2.71 7.24 2.38
CA GLN A 67 -2.20 7.43 3.74
C GLN A 67 -2.94 6.52 4.72
N ARG A 68 -4.27 6.49 4.61
CA ARG A 68 -5.11 5.69 5.50
C ARG A 68 -4.82 4.20 5.36
N LEU A 69 -4.58 3.72 4.14
CA LEU A 69 -4.14 2.34 3.92
C LEU A 69 -2.78 2.08 4.60
N LEU A 70 -1.80 2.98 4.45
CA LEU A 70 -0.49 2.84 5.09
C LEU A 70 -0.60 2.77 6.62
N GLU A 71 -1.41 3.64 7.24
CA GLU A 71 -1.68 3.60 8.68
C GLU A 71 -2.30 2.27 9.11
N LEU A 72 -3.22 1.73 8.31
CA LEU A 72 -3.82 0.42 8.58
C LEU A 72 -2.77 -0.70 8.57
N LEU A 73 -1.87 -0.69 7.58
CA LEU A 73 -0.76 -1.66 7.50
C LEU A 73 0.18 -1.57 8.72
N GLN A 74 0.39 -0.36 9.26
CA GLN A 74 1.24 -0.11 10.42
C GLN A 74 0.52 -0.28 11.76
N SER A 75 -0.82 -0.37 11.77
CA SER A 75 -1.62 -0.34 13.00
C SER A 75 -1.53 -1.59 13.89
N GLY A 76 -0.89 -2.66 13.41
CA GLY A 76 -0.83 -3.96 14.12
C GLY A 76 -2.16 -4.73 14.16
N ARG A 77 -3.22 -4.22 13.50
CA ARG A 77 -4.51 -4.93 13.33
C ARG A 77 -4.57 -5.82 12.10
N THR A 78 -3.45 -5.94 11.41
CA THR A 78 -3.26 -6.82 10.25
C THR A 78 -3.22 -8.29 10.69
N PRO A 79 -3.74 -9.22 9.89
CA PRO A 79 -3.49 -10.64 10.12
C PRO A 79 -2.00 -10.95 10.11
N GLY A 80 -1.53 -11.72 11.10
CA GLY A 80 -0.11 -11.99 11.32
C GLY A 80 0.58 -10.92 12.17
N SER A 81 1.89 -10.74 11.95
CA SER A 81 2.69 -9.72 12.65
C SER A 81 3.47 -8.90 11.64
N VAL A 82 3.27 -7.58 11.65
CA VAL A 82 4.03 -6.62 10.85
C VAL A 82 5.12 -6.03 11.72
N ASP A 83 6.38 -6.26 11.34
CA ASP A 83 7.53 -5.74 12.07
C ASP A 83 7.91 -4.33 11.58
N HIS A 84 7.89 -4.15 10.26
CA HIS A 84 8.23 -2.88 9.64
C HIS A 84 7.54 -2.70 8.29
N VAL A 85 7.23 -1.45 7.93
CA VAL A 85 6.69 -1.07 6.63
C VAL A 85 7.55 0.02 6.04
N VAL A 86 8.15 -0.24 4.87
CA VAL A 86 8.86 0.76 4.09
C VAL A 86 7.93 1.27 3.00
N ALA A 87 7.57 2.55 3.04
CA ALA A 87 6.67 3.17 2.08
C ALA A 87 7.42 4.14 1.16
N ASP A 88 7.12 4.06 -0.13
CA ASP A 88 7.56 4.97 -1.17
C ASP A 88 6.34 5.60 -1.84
N TRP A 89 6.45 6.87 -2.19
CA TRP A 89 5.38 7.66 -2.80
C TRP A 89 5.84 8.17 -4.15
N ALA A 90 5.00 8.00 -5.16
CA ALA A 90 5.21 8.52 -6.49
C ALA A 90 3.92 9.12 -7.03
N ASP A 91 4.00 9.87 -8.13
CA ASP A 91 2.84 10.26 -8.89
C ASP A 91 2.07 9.01 -9.38
N ALA A 92 0.74 9.12 -9.43
CA ALA A 92 -0.06 8.10 -10.09
C ALA A 92 0.37 7.96 -11.55
N ASP A 93 0.51 6.73 -12.01
CA ASP A 93 0.89 6.42 -13.40
C ASP A 93 -0.33 5.85 -14.13
N ALA A 94 -0.20 4.77 -14.90
CA ALA A 94 -1.35 4.16 -15.56
C ALA A 94 -2.39 3.69 -14.52
N PRO A 95 -3.69 3.96 -14.75
CA PRO A 95 -4.75 3.59 -13.82
C PRO A 95 -4.84 2.07 -13.70
N MET A 96 -4.89 1.60 -12.47
CA MET A 96 -5.01 0.18 -12.15
C MET A 96 -6.49 -0.22 -12.02
N ALA A 97 -6.87 -1.37 -12.56
CA ALA A 97 -8.25 -1.86 -12.47
C ALA A 97 -8.46 -2.69 -11.19
N GLY A 98 -9.22 -2.13 -10.24
CA GLY A 98 -9.54 -2.79 -8.97
C GLY A 98 -8.32 -3.04 -8.10
N PHE A 99 -8.46 -3.94 -7.12
CA PHE A 99 -7.36 -4.37 -6.26
C PHE A 99 -7.23 -5.90 -6.29
N ILE A 100 -6.09 -6.39 -6.75
CA ILE A 100 -5.85 -7.83 -6.98
C ILE A 100 -4.77 -8.40 -6.07
N GLU A 101 -4.81 -9.71 -5.85
CA GLU A 101 -3.80 -10.45 -5.09
C GLU A 101 -2.91 -11.21 -6.08
N ARG A 102 -1.57 -11.16 -5.89
CA ARG A 102 -0.58 -11.88 -6.71
C ARG A 102 0.33 -12.75 -5.87
#